data_AF-A0A699U5P7-F1
#
_entry.id   AF-A0A699U5P7-F1
#
_cell.length_a   1.000
_cell.length_b   1.000
_cell.length_c   1.000
_cell.angle_alpha   90.00
_cell.angle_beta   90.00
_cell.angle_gamma   90.00
#
_symmetry.space_group_name_H-M   'P 1'
#
loop_
_entity.id
_entity.type
_entity.pdbx_description
1 polymer ?
#
loop_
_entity_poly.entity_id
_entity_poly.type
_entity_poly.pdbx_seq_one_letter_code
_entity_poly.pdbx_strand_id
1 'polypeptide(L)' 'MEGAEINKSLLALKECIRALDNDQLHIPFRGSKLTEVLRDSFVGNSRTVMISCISPNAGSC' A
#
# COMPACT_ATOMS: atom_id res chain seq x y z
N MET A 1 -14.11 -15.43 1.25
CA MET A 1 -12.79 -15.40 1.92
C MET A 1 -11.76 -14.63 1.11
N GLU A 2 -11.64 -14.86 -0.20
CA GLU A 2 -10.63 -14.22 -1.06
C GLU A 2 -10.64 -12.68 -1.01
N GLY A 3 -11.80 -12.03 -1.19
CA GLY A 3 -11.90 -10.57 -1.13
C GLY A 3 -11.47 -9.95 0.21
N ALA A 4 -11.61 -10.68 1.32
CA ALA A 4 -11.15 -10.23 2.62
C ALA A 4 -9.61 -10.22 2.69
N GLU A 5 -8.93 -11.22 2.13
CA GLU A 5 -7.46 -11.26 2.07
C GLU A 5 -6.90 -10.20 1.10
N ILE A 6 -7.59 -9.94 -0.02
CA ILE A 6 -7.25 -8.82 -0.91
C ILE A 6 -7.30 -7.50 -0.13
N ASN A 7 -8.43 -7.20 0.51
CA ASN A 7 -8.60 -5.95 1.27
C ASN A 7 -7.62 -5.85 2.46
N LYS A 8 -7.26 -6.96 3.10
CA LYS A 8 -6.25 -6.99 4.16
C LYS A 8 -4.87 -6.58 3.66
N SER A 9 -4.44 -7.09 2.50
CA SER A 9 -3.16 -6.70 1.90
C SER A 9 -3.14 -5.23 1.47
N LEU A 10 -4.25 -4.74 0.90
CA LEU A 10 -4.41 -3.33 0.52
C LEU A 10 -4.46 -2.40 1.74
N LEU A 11 -5.09 -2.84 2.83
CA LEU A 11 -5.10 -2.10 4.09
C LEU A 11 -3.68 -1.99 4.67
N ALA A 12 -2.91 -3.08 4.70
CA ALA A 12 -1.52 -3.05 5.15
C ALA A 12 -0.68 -2.08 4.30
N LEU A 13 -0.90 -2.06 2.98
CA LEU A 13 -0.24 -1.11 2.08
C LEU A 13 -0.60 0.35 2.41
N LYS A 14 -1.89 0.64 2.61
CA LYS A 14 -2.36 1.97 3.02
C LYS A 14 -1.69 2.43 4.32
N GLU A 15 -1.58 1.56 5.30
CA GLU A 15 -0.93 1.88 6.58
C GLU A 15 0.57 2.13 6.43
N CYS A 16 1.27 1.40 5.54
CA CYS A 16 2.67 1.69 5.24
C CYS A 16 2.85 3.08 4.61
N ILE A 17 2.02 3.41 3.60
CA ILE A 17 2.06 4.72 2.94
C ILE A 17 1.77 5.85 3.95
N ARG A 18 0.75 5.67 4.80
CA ARG A 18 0.40 6.64 5.84
C ARG A 18 1.53 6.83 6.85
N ALA A 19 2.17 5.75 7.29
CA ALA A 19 3.28 5.84 8.23
C ALA A 19 4.50 6.55 7.60
N LEU A 20 4.75 6.34 6.30
CA LEU A 20 5.81 7.03 5.56
C LEU A 20 5.52 8.53 5.43
N ASP A 21 4.28 8.89 5.07
CA ASP A 21 3.84 10.28 4.94
C ASP A 21 3.91 11.06 6.27
N ASN A 22 3.73 10.35 7.39
CA ASN A 22 3.86 10.93 8.74
C ASN A 22 5.29 10.82 9.31
N ASP A 23 6.30 10.46 8.52
CA ASP A 23 7.69 10.26 8.95
C ASP A 23 7.83 9.40 10.22
N GLN A 24 6.98 8.37 10.36
CA GLN A 24 7.02 7.50 11.53
C GLN A 24 8.32 6.70 11.58
N LEU A 25 8.89 6.56 12.78
CA LEU A 25 10.11 5.76 13.00
C LEU A 25 9.93 4.29 12.58
N HIS A 26 8.72 3.74 12.72
CA HIS A 26 8.41 2.36 12.37
C HIS A 26 7.33 2.28 11.29
N ILE A 27 7.71 1.74 10.12
CA ILE A 27 6.79 1.50 9.00
C ILE A 27 6.39 0.01 8.98
N PRO A 28 5.09 -0.33 9.04
CA PRO A 28 4.61 -1.70 9.28
C PRO A 28 4.62 -2.59 8.01
N PHE A 29 5.74 -2.68 7.29
CA PHE A 29 5.86 -3.48 6.06
C PHE A 29 5.60 -4.99 6.25
N ARG A 30 5.61 -5.51 7.48
CA ARG A 30 5.30 -6.92 7.80
C ARG A 30 3.80 -7.21 7.96
N GLY A 31 2.92 -6.22 7.72
CA GLY A 31 1.48 -6.40 7.82
C GLY A 31 0.88 -7.32 6.75
N SER A 32 1.56 -7.53 5.63
CA SER A 32 1.17 -8.46 4.56
C SER A 32 2.38 -8.90 3.73
N LYS A 33 2.24 -10.01 2.98
CA LYS A 33 3.28 -10.43 2.02
C LYS A 33 3.52 -9.40 0.91
N LEU A 34 2.48 -8.70 0.48
CA LEU A 34 2.58 -7.62 -0.51
C LEU A 34 3.48 -6.49 -0.02
N THR A 35 3.26 -6.00 1.20
CA THR A 35 4.04 -4.91 1.78
C THR A 35 5.48 -5.33 2.12
N GLU A 36 5.71 -6.61 2.42
CA GLU A 36 7.07 -7.13 2.61
C GLU A 36 7.88 -7.04 1.32
N VAL A 37 7.28 -7.43 0.19
CA VAL A 37 7.91 -7.37 -1.14
C VAL A 37 8.13 -5.93 -1.59
N LEU A 38 7.16 -5.03 -1.34
CA LEU A 38 7.24 -3.64 -1.78
C LEU A 38 8.16 -2.76 -0.91
N ARG A 39 8.68 -3.26 0.22
CA ARG A 39 9.57 -2.50 1.12
C ARG A 39 10.68 -1.78 0.35
N ASP A 40 11.42 -2.51 -0.48
CA ASP A 40 12.57 -1.97 -1.22
C ASP A 40 12.17 -0.93 -2.27
N SER A 41 10.91 -0.95 -2.72
CA SER A 41 10.37 0.09 -3.60
C SER A 41 10.10 1.41 -2.87
N PHE A 42 9.68 1.35 -1.60
CA PHE A 42 9.32 2.55 -0.84
C PHE A 42 10.48 3.18 -0.06
N VAL A 43 11.35 2.36 0.55
CA VAL A 43 12.46 2.85 1.41
C VAL A 43 13.85 2.51 0.89
N GLY A 44 13.94 1.71 -0.18
CA GLY A 44 15.20 1.38 -0.84
C GLY A 44 15.62 2.43 -1.87
N ASN A 45 16.75 2.18 -2.54
CA ASN A 45 17.23 3.02 -3.65
C ASN A 45 16.54 2.63 -4.97
N SER A 46 15.21 2.76 -5.00
CA SER A 46 14.37 2.39 -6.14
C SER A 46 13.71 3.63 -6.73
N ARG A 47 13.48 3.61 -8.05
CA ARG A 47 12.57 4.55 -8.70
C ARG A 47 11.23 3.87 -8.86
N THR A 48 10.20 4.40 -8.20
CA THR A 48 8.87 3.78 -8.16
C THR A 48 7.83 4.70 -8.78
N VAL A 49 6.92 4.12 -9.55
CA VAL A 49 5.78 4.80 -10.18
C VAL A 49 4.50 4.09 -9.75
N MET A 50 3.47 4.87 -9.39
CA MET A 50 2.14 4.37 -9.09
C MET A 50 1.19 4.70 -10.25
N ILE A 51 0.42 3.71 -10.70
CA ILE A 51 -0.66 3.90 -11.68
C ILE A 51 -1.99 3.75 -10.94
N SER A 52 -2.75 4.84 -10.85
CA SER A 52 -4.06 4.85 -10.19
C SER A 52 -5.18 4.70 -11.21
N CYS A 53 -5.93 3.60 -11.11
CA CYS A 53 -7.07 3.30 -11.96
C CYS A 53 -8.38 3.72 -11.28
N ILE A 54 -9.03 4.77 -11.78
CA ILE A 54 -10.30 5.29 -11.23
C ILE A 54 -11.44 5.08 -12.23
N SER A 55 -12.62 4.73 -11.71
CA SER A 55 -13.85 4.63 -12.50
C SER A 55 -14.52 6.00 -12.62
N PRO A 56 -14.90 6.48 -13.81
CA PRO A 56 -15.56 7.78 -13.98
C PRO A 56 -17.06 7.77 -13.63
N ASN A 57 -17.63 6.63 -13.24
CA ASN A 57 -19.06 6.51 -12.96
C ASN A 57 -19.46 7.23 -11.67
N ALA A 58 -20.59 7.93 -11.67
CA ALA A 58 -21.12 8.64 -10.49
C ALA A 58 -21.37 7.73 -9.29
N GLY A 59 -21.68 6.44 -9.51
CA GLY A 59 -21.84 5.45 -8.43
C GLY A 59 -20.53 4.97 -7.78
N SER A 60 -19.37 5.48 -8.23
CA SER A 60 -18.04 5.14 -7.69
C SER A 60 -17.35 6.31 -6.97
N CYS A 61 -18.02 7.46 -6.90
CA CYS A 61 -17.61 8.62 -6.09
C CYS A 61 -18.10 8.47 -4.65
#